data_AF-A0A4R9C1X8-F1
#
_entry.id   AF-A0A4R9C1X8-F1
#
_cell.length_a   1.000
_cell.length_b   1.000
_cell.length_c   1.000
_cell.angle_alpha   90.00
_cell.angle_beta   90.00
_cell.angle_gamma   90.00
#
_symmetry.space_group_name_H-M   'P 1'
#
loop_
_entity.id
_entity.type
_entity.pdbx_description
1 polymer ?
#
loop_
_entity_poly.entity_id
_entity_poly.type
_entity_poly.pdbx_seq_one_letter_code
_entity_poly.pdbx_strand_id
1 'polypeptide(L)'
;MKNKLKKDLIKNESGQSLVEFALILPILIILLSMVVDVWRVYDTKLLLQSVASECAIHLAEKDDVHKLRNRETELKESLNKLIDEQYGNRLDKNKRDIKVTLKDKTEEKFVYRTDKNSNYYKNGTNGYQYTKEIVKKYVDASITVNYDVDFWMPLTSFFYGSSKAEVSSEITTRLSEGDENAR
;
A
#
# COMPACT_ATOMS: atom_id res chain seq x y z
N MET A 1 -33.87 -4.45 75.67
CA MET A 1 -33.25 -3.20 75.18
C MET A 1 -32.11 -3.52 74.21
N LYS A 2 -32.41 -4.09 73.05
CA LYS A 2 -31.45 -4.46 72.00
C LYS A 2 -32.23 -4.36 70.69
N ASN A 3 -31.93 -3.35 69.86
CA ASN A 3 -32.32 -3.23 68.42
C ASN A 3 -32.24 -1.79 67.89
N LYS A 4 -31.58 -0.85 68.60
CA LYS A 4 -31.27 0.48 68.03
C LYS A 4 -29.85 0.64 67.47
N LEU A 5 -28.98 -0.37 67.60
CA LEU A 5 -27.56 -0.28 67.23
C LEU A 5 -27.19 -0.86 65.85
N LYS A 6 -28.17 -1.33 65.05
CA LYS A 6 -27.90 -1.96 63.73
C LYS A 6 -28.51 -1.21 62.54
N LYS A 7 -28.94 0.04 62.71
CA LYS A 7 -29.60 0.81 61.63
C LYS A 7 -28.69 1.85 60.95
N ASP A 8 -27.55 2.18 61.56
CA ASP A 8 -26.62 3.21 61.04
C ASP A 8 -25.42 2.62 60.27
N LEU A 9 -25.36 1.29 60.08
CA LEU A 9 -24.26 0.61 59.40
C LEU A 9 -24.48 0.40 57.89
N ILE A 10 -25.68 0.68 57.38
CA ILE A 10 -25.95 0.68 55.94
C ILE A 10 -25.80 2.12 55.47
N LYS A 11 -24.55 2.50 55.23
CA LYS A 11 -24.20 3.77 54.57
C LYS A 11 -24.85 3.75 53.19
N ASN A 12 -25.63 4.78 52.85
CA ASN A 12 -26.20 4.91 51.51
C ASN A 12 -25.05 5.08 50.49
N GLU A 13 -24.61 3.98 49.88
CA GLU A 13 -23.60 3.93 48.80
C GLU A 13 -24.22 4.25 47.42
N SER A 14 -25.48 4.66 47.37
CA SER A 14 -26.19 5.05 46.15
C SER A 14 -25.53 6.29 45.53
N GLY A 15 -24.66 6.09 44.54
CA GLY A 15 -23.97 7.15 43.80
C GLY A 15 -22.45 7.01 43.78
N GLN A 16 -21.85 6.18 44.63
CA GLN A 16 -20.40 5.98 44.66
C GLN A 16 -19.87 5.37 43.36
N SER A 17 -20.56 4.34 42.83
CA SER A 17 -20.17 3.72 41.56
C SER A 17 -20.21 4.69 40.37
N LEU A 18 -21.11 5.69 40.40
CA LEU A 18 -21.18 6.72 39.36
C LEU A 18 -19.98 7.67 39.45
N VAL A 19 -19.56 8.05 40.66
CA VAL A 19 -18.39 8.89 40.89
C VAL A 19 -17.11 8.17 40.47
N GLU A 20 -16.97 6.90 40.84
CA GLU A 20 -15.82 6.07 40.44
C GLU A 20 -15.75 5.90 38.92
N PHE A 21 -16.89 5.68 38.25
CA PHE A 21 -16.94 5.63 36.80
C PHE A 21 -16.57 6.97 36.15
N ALA A 22 -17.05 8.09 36.68
CA ALA A 22 -16.72 9.43 36.18
C ALA A 22 -15.22 9.76 36.31
N LEU A 23 -14.51 9.17 37.28
CA LEU A 23 -13.07 9.32 37.43
C LEU A 23 -12.28 8.48 36.42
N ILE A 24 -12.78 7.30 36.04
CA ILE A 24 -12.11 6.40 35.08
C ILE A 24 -12.42 6.80 33.63
N LEU A 25 -13.61 7.35 33.37
CA LEU A 25 -14.07 7.70 32.02
C LEU A 25 -13.09 8.59 31.22
N PRO A 26 -12.45 9.64 31.78
CA PRO A 26 -11.47 10.44 31.05
C PRO A 26 -10.25 9.63 30.62
N ILE A 27 -9.77 8.73 31.48
CA ILE A 27 -8.64 7.83 31.18
C ILE A 27 -9.04 6.89 30.04
N LEU A 28 -10.26 6.35 30.07
CA LEU A 28 -10.79 5.51 29.01
C LEU A 28 -10.89 6.25 27.68
N ILE A 29 -11.39 7.49 27.69
CA ILE A 29 -11.47 8.34 26.50
C ILE A 29 -10.08 8.60 25.92
N ILE A 30 -9.08 8.90 26.76
CA ILE A 30 -7.70 9.10 26.33
C ILE A 30 -7.14 7.85 25.66
N LEU A 31 -7.31 6.68 26.28
CA LEU A 31 -6.84 5.41 25.73
C LEU A 31 -7.51 5.09 24.39
N LEU A 32 -8.84 5.24 24.32
CA LEU A 32 -9.59 4.96 23.10
C LEU A 32 -9.24 5.93 21.97
N SER A 33 -8.99 7.20 22.31
CA SER A 33 -8.57 8.23 21.37
C SER A 33 -7.21 7.92 20.73
N MET A 34 -6.26 7.42 21.52
CA MET A 34 -4.95 7.00 21.00
C MET A 34 -5.09 5.81 20.03
N VAL A 35 -5.98 4.86 20.34
CA VAL A 35 -6.27 3.72 19.45
C VAL A 35 -6.84 4.19 18.10
N VAL A 36 -7.68 5.21 18.09
CA VAL A 36 -8.23 5.78 16.84
C VAL A 36 -7.13 6.35 15.94
N ASP A 37 -6.16 7.09 16.50
CA ASP A 37 -5.05 7.61 15.71
C ASP A 37 -4.17 6.49 15.14
N VAL A 38 -3.88 5.45 15.93
CA VAL A 38 -3.13 4.27 15.46
C VAL A 38 -3.89 3.54 14.35
N TRP A 39 -5.21 3.39 14.49
CA TRP A 39 -6.06 2.79 13.47
C TRP A 39 -5.98 3.55 12.15
N ARG A 40 -5.99 4.90 12.17
CA ARG A 40 -5.89 5.72 10.96
C ARG A 40 -4.54 5.57 10.26
N VAL A 41 -3.45 5.47 11.03
CA VAL A 41 -2.11 5.17 10.48
C VAL A 41 -2.11 3.80 9.80
N TYR A 42 -2.71 2.80 10.44
CA TYR A 42 -2.80 1.44 9.91
C TYR A 42 -3.68 1.35 8.65
N ASP A 43 -4.86 1.96 8.64
CA ASP A 43 -5.74 2.03 7.46
C ASP A 43 -5.01 2.70 6.29
N THR A 44 -4.28 3.79 6.55
CA THR A 44 -3.48 4.46 5.52
C THR A 44 -2.37 3.57 5.00
N LYS A 45 -1.70 2.80 5.87
CA LYS A 45 -0.67 1.83 5.46
C LYS A 45 -1.23 0.76 4.52
N LEU A 46 -2.40 0.20 4.83
CA LEU A 46 -3.07 -0.76 3.96
C LEU A 46 -3.45 -0.14 2.61
N LEU A 47 -3.98 1.09 2.65
CA LEU A 47 -4.35 1.83 1.44
C LEU A 47 -3.13 2.09 0.55
N LEU A 48 -2.00 2.50 1.13
CA LEU A 48 -0.75 2.71 0.41
C LEU A 48 -0.21 1.43 -0.22
N GLN A 49 -0.40 0.28 0.44
CA GLN A 49 -0.02 -1.00 -0.13
C GLN A 49 -0.86 -1.33 -1.37
N SER A 50 -2.18 -1.13 -1.31
CA SER A 50 -3.06 -1.30 -2.48
C SER A 50 -2.69 -0.34 -3.61
N VAL A 51 -2.42 0.93 -3.29
CA VAL A 51 -1.97 1.93 -4.27
C VAL A 51 -0.66 1.53 -4.93
N ALA A 52 0.33 1.10 -4.15
CA ALA A 52 1.62 0.67 -4.67
C ALA A 52 1.43 -0.51 -5.63
N SER A 53 0.64 -1.52 -5.24
CA SER A 53 0.31 -2.66 -6.12
C SER A 53 -0.39 -2.25 -7.41
N GLU A 54 -1.38 -1.37 -7.35
CA GLU A 54 -2.07 -0.87 -8.53
C GLU A 54 -1.11 -0.12 -9.47
N CYS A 55 -0.22 0.71 -8.90
CA CYS A 55 0.82 1.41 -9.65
C CYS A 55 1.77 0.41 -10.32
N ALA A 56 2.17 -0.66 -9.64
CA ALA A 56 3.04 -1.70 -10.19
C ALA A 56 2.40 -2.43 -11.38
N ILE A 57 1.10 -2.72 -11.30
CA ILE A 57 0.33 -3.36 -12.38
C ILE A 57 0.20 -2.40 -13.56
N HIS A 58 -0.20 -1.16 -13.30
CA HIS A 58 -0.36 -0.14 -14.34
C HIS A 58 0.94 0.14 -15.09
N LEU A 59 2.08 0.12 -14.40
CA LEU A 59 3.39 0.24 -15.07
C LEU A 59 3.72 -1.01 -15.89
N ALA A 60 3.45 -2.20 -15.38
CA ALA A 60 3.75 -3.45 -16.08
C ALA A 60 2.90 -3.65 -17.34
N GLU A 61 1.65 -3.16 -17.36
CA GLU A 61 0.77 -3.19 -18.54
C GLU A 61 1.18 -2.16 -19.61
N LYS A 62 1.84 -1.07 -19.21
CA LYS A 62 2.24 -0.02 -20.14
C LYS A 62 3.47 -0.46 -20.94
N ASP A 63 3.22 -1.12 -22.06
CA ASP A 63 4.29 -1.60 -22.95
C ASP A 63 5.19 -0.47 -23.49
N ASP A 64 4.75 0.79 -23.53
CA ASP A 64 5.48 1.91 -24.13
C ASP A 64 6.51 2.59 -23.22
N VAL A 65 6.76 2.10 -21.99
CA VAL A 65 7.66 2.78 -21.04
C VAL A 65 9.09 2.95 -21.57
N HIS A 66 9.52 2.08 -22.48
CA HIS A 66 10.82 2.14 -23.15
C HIS A 66 10.96 3.29 -24.17
N LYS A 67 9.84 3.86 -24.64
CA LYS A 67 9.83 4.97 -25.62
C LYS A 67 9.90 6.36 -24.98
N LEU A 68 9.76 6.45 -23.66
CA LEU A 68 9.70 7.73 -22.94
C LEU A 68 11.10 8.33 -22.81
N ARG A 69 11.22 9.63 -23.12
CA ARG A 69 12.50 10.35 -23.10
C ARG A 69 12.95 10.64 -21.67
N ASN A 70 12.01 11.01 -20.79
CA ASN A 70 12.23 11.21 -19.36
C ASN A 70 11.38 10.22 -18.55
N ARG A 71 11.80 8.94 -18.56
CA ARG A 71 11.03 7.82 -18.00
C ARG A 71 10.49 8.10 -16.59
N GLU A 72 11.33 8.51 -15.64
CA GLU A 72 10.90 8.67 -14.25
C GLU A 72 9.85 9.78 -14.06
N THR A 73 9.99 10.92 -14.73
CA THR A 73 9.05 12.04 -14.61
C THR A 73 7.70 11.72 -15.22
N GLU A 74 7.70 11.15 -16.43
CA GLU A 74 6.46 10.80 -17.14
C GLU A 74 5.73 9.65 -16.44
N LEU A 75 6.46 8.68 -15.88
CA LEU A 75 5.89 7.63 -15.03
C LEU A 75 5.29 8.22 -13.76
N LYS A 76 6.01 9.11 -13.05
CA LYS A 76 5.50 9.79 -11.86
C LYS A 76 4.21 10.55 -12.14
N GLU A 77 4.10 11.23 -13.28
CA GLU A 77 2.87 11.94 -13.67
C GLU A 77 1.71 10.97 -13.94
N SER A 78 1.96 9.90 -14.69
CA SER A 78 0.96 8.85 -14.96
C SER A 78 0.45 8.20 -13.66
N LEU A 79 1.33 7.92 -12.71
CA LEU A 79 0.96 7.33 -11.43
C LEU A 79 0.17 8.32 -10.57
N ASN A 80 0.55 9.60 -10.56
CA ASN A 80 -0.21 10.64 -9.85
C ASN A 80 -1.64 10.74 -10.37
N LYS A 81 -1.82 10.69 -11.70
CA LYS A 81 -3.16 10.71 -12.31
C LYS A 81 -3.99 9.49 -11.91
N LEU A 82 -3.40 8.29 -11.97
CA LEU A 82 -4.06 7.04 -11.56
C LEU A 82 -4.51 7.09 -10.10
N ILE A 83 -3.64 7.57 -9.20
CA ILE A 83 -3.97 7.67 -7.77
C ILE A 83 -5.05 8.71 -7.53
N ASP A 84 -4.99 9.86 -8.20
CA ASP A 84 -6.01 10.90 -8.06
C ASP A 84 -7.39 10.40 -8.55
N GLU A 85 -7.43 9.61 -9.64
CA GLU A 85 -8.67 9.02 -10.17
C GLU A 85 -9.25 7.93 -9.27
N GLN A 86 -8.42 7.00 -8.78
CA GLN A 86 -8.88 5.82 -8.03
C GLN A 86 -8.98 6.07 -6.52
N TYR A 87 -8.12 6.95 -5.98
CA TYR A 87 -7.91 7.12 -4.54
C TYR A 87 -7.98 8.59 -4.08
N GLY A 88 -8.27 9.55 -4.95
CA GLY A 88 -8.30 10.99 -4.62
C GLY A 88 -9.26 11.37 -3.49
N ASN A 89 -10.32 10.59 -3.27
CA ASN A 89 -11.25 10.79 -2.16
C ASN A 89 -10.69 10.37 -0.79
N ARG A 90 -9.62 9.56 -0.76
CA ARG A 90 -9.03 8.99 0.46
C ARG A 90 -7.60 9.49 0.71
N LEU A 91 -6.86 9.83 -0.34
CA LEU A 91 -5.47 10.29 -0.26
C LEU A 91 -5.36 11.73 -0.77
N ASP A 92 -5.03 12.65 0.13
CA ASP A 92 -4.77 14.05 -0.21
C ASP A 92 -3.46 14.17 -1.02
N LYS A 93 -3.54 14.82 -2.17
CA LYS A 93 -2.41 15.07 -3.07
C LYS A 93 -1.29 15.85 -2.39
N ASN A 94 -1.60 16.75 -1.48
CA ASN A 94 -0.60 17.60 -0.82
C ASN A 94 0.19 16.88 0.27
N LYS A 95 -0.31 15.74 0.74
CA LYS A 95 0.31 14.93 1.80
C LYS A 95 1.06 13.72 1.27
N ARG A 96 1.08 13.55 -0.05
CA ARG A 96 1.62 12.39 -0.76
C ARG A 96 2.90 12.76 -1.51
N ASP A 97 3.93 11.95 -1.39
CA ASP A 97 5.07 11.96 -2.32
C ASP A 97 5.24 10.60 -2.99
N ILE A 98 5.57 10.64 -4.29
CA ILE A 98 5.80 9.43 -5.09
C ILE A 98 7.18 9.53 -5.70
N LYS A 99 7.97 8.48 -5.49
CA LYS A 99 9.28 8.30 -6.12
C LYS A 99 9.24 7.06 -6.99
N VAL A 100 9.77 7.20 -8.20
CA VAL A 100 9.96 6.08 -9.13
C VAL A 100 11.44 6.03 -9.43
N THR A 101 12.06 4.90 -9.13
CA THR A 101 13.48 4.66 -9.37
C THR A 101 13.62 3.48 -10.32
N LEU A 102 14.26 3.69 -11.46
CA LEU A 102 14.56 2.61 -12.40
C LEU A 102 15.92 2.00 -12.04
N LYS A 103 15.96 0.67 -11.95
CA LYS A 103 17.17 -0.12 -11.72
C LYS A 103 17.80 -0.58 -13.04
N ASP A 104 18.85 -1.37 -12.92
CA ASP A 104 19.61 -1.90 -14.03
C ASP A 104 18.78 -2.81 -14.94
N LYS A 105 19.20 -2.84 -16.21
CA LYS A 105 18.61 -3.69 -17.25
C LYS A 105 18.95 -5.14 -16.98
N THR A 106 17.95 -6.01 -17.09
CA THR A 106 18.09 -7.46 -16.99
C THR A 106 17.66 -8.11 -18.30
N GLU A 107 18.42 -9.08 -18.78
CA GLU A 107 18.08 -9.86 -19.97
C GLU A 107 17.76 -11.29 -19.56
N GLU A 108 16.60 -11.81 -20.00
CA GLU A 108 16.21 -13.18 -19.77
C GLU A 108 15.98 -13.91 -21.11
N LYS A 109 16.44 -15.15 -21.16
CA LYS A 109 16.32 -16.01 -22.34
C LYS A 109 15.18 -16.99 -22.14
N PHE A 110 14.20 -16.94 -23.03
CA PHE A 110 13.07 -17.86 -23.05
C PHE A 110 13.23 -18.85 -24.20
N VAL A 111 13.04 -20.13 -23.88
CA VAL A 111 13.09 -21.21 -24.86
C VAL A 111 11.68 -21.75 -25.04
N TYR A 112 11.04 -21.39 -26.16
CA TYR A 112 9.72 -21.93 -26.50
C TYR A 112 9.90 -23.29 -27.16
N ARG A 113 9.28 -24.32 -26.57
CA ARG A 113 9.23 -25.67 -27.12
C ARG A 113 7.81 -25.96 -27.57
N THR A 114 7.64 -26.22 -28.87
CA THR A 114 6.35 -26.71 -29.39
C THR A 114 6.19 -28.20 -29.08
N ASP A 115 4.98 -28.62 -28.71
CA ASP A 115 4.64 -30.03 -28.58
C ASP A 115 4.68 -30.70 -29.95
N LYS A 116 5.36 -31.86 -30.02
CA LYS A 116 5.46 -32.74 -31.18
C LYS A 116 4.09 -33.25 -31.65
N ASN A 117 3.09 -33.28 -30.76
CA ASN A 117 1.77 -33.79 -31.08
C ASN A 117 0.78 -32.72 -31.55
N SER A 118 1.19 -31.44 -31.53
CA SER A 118 0.36 -30.32 -31.99
C SER A 118 0.12 -30.36 -33.50
N ASN A 119 -1.05 -29.88 -33.95
CA ASN A 119 -1.35 -29.75 -35.39
C ASN A 119 -0.40 -28.78 -36.10
N TYR A 120 0.17 -27.81 -35.36
CA TYR A 120 1.23 -26.93 -35.84
C TYR A 120 2.53 -27.68 -36.16
N TYR A 121 2.89 -28.71 -35.39
CA TYR A 121 4.06 -29.56 -35.66
C TYR A 121 3.83 -30.52 -36.83
N LYS A 122 2.61 -31.04 -36.98
CA LYS A 122 2.26 -32.06 -38.00
C LYS A 122 2.06 -31.50 -39.41
N ASN A 123 1.65 -30.23 -39.53
CA ASN A 123 1.39 -29.58 -40.82
C ASN A 123 2.56 -28.73 -41.34
N GLY A 124 3.69 -28.65 -40.61
CA GLY A 124 4.90 -27.97 -41.06
C GLY A 124 5.67 -28.86 -42.05
N THR A 125 5.96 -28.34 -43.25
CA THR A 125 6.48 -29.07 -44.42
C THR A 125 7.79 -29.84 -44.20
N ASN A 126 8.46 -29.74 -43.06
CA ASN A 126 9.74 -30.44 -42.80
C ASN A 126 9.98 -30.92 -41.34
N GLY A 127 8.95 -31.05 -40.50
CA GLY A 127 9.11 -31.68 -39.16
C GLY A 127 10.19 -31.07 -38.25
N TYR A 128 10.55 -29.80 -38.47
CA TYR A 128 11.59 -29.14 -37.68
C TYR A 128 11.08 -28.84 -36.26
N GLN A 129 11.90 -29.17 -35.27
CA GLN A 129 11.69 -28.73 -33.89
C GLN A 129 11.82 -27.21 -33.86
N TYR A 130 10.70 -26.49 -33.79
CA TYR A 130 10.73 -25.06 -33.55
C TYR A 130 11.03 -24.80 -32.07
N THR A 131 12.31 -24.95 -31.70
CA THR A 131 12.84 -24.35 -30.49
C THR A 131 13.17 -22.90 -30.84
N LYS A 132 12.27 -21.97 -30.48
CA LYS A 132 12.51 -20.54 -30.69
C LYS A 132 13.09 -19.97 -29.40
N GLU A 133 14.35 -19.58 -29.42
CA GLU A 133 14.94 -18.78 -28.37
C GLU A 133 14.54 -17.32 -28.56
N ILE A 134 13.89 -16.73 -27.56
CA ILE A 134 13.54 -15.32 -27.52
C ILE A 134 14.27 -14.70 -26.34
N VAL A 135 15.04 -13.66 -26.60
CA VAL A 135 15.68 -12.86 -25.55
C VAL A 135 14.78 -11.67 -25.27
N LYS A 136 14.34 -11.53 -24.02
CA LYS A 136 13.55 -10.37 -23.57
C LYS A 136 14.39 -9.51 -22.64
N LYS A 137 14.32 -8.20 -22.88
CA LYS A 137 14.97 -7.18 -22.06
C LYS A 137 13.96 -6.60 -21.08
N TYR A 138 14.39 -6.42 -19.84
CA TYR A 138 13.58 -5.92 -18.75
C TYR A 138 14.30 -4.80 -17.99
N VAL A 139 13.50 -3.92 -17.40
CA VAL A 139 13.96 -2.90 -16.44
C VAL A 139 13.13 -3.06 -15.18
N ASP A 140 13.78 -3.22 -14.04
CA ASP A 140 13.07 -3.24 -12.76
C ASP A 140 12.80 -1.79 -12.31
N ALA A 141 11.56 -1.49 -11.95
CA ALA A 141 11.11 -0.20 -11.45
C ALA A 141 10.68 -0.32 -9.99
N SER A 142 11.32 0.43 -9.09
CA SER A 142 10.87 0.57 -7.71
C SER A 142 9.97 1.80 -7.57
N ILE A 143 8.79 1.60 -7.00
CA ILE A 143 7.80 2.63 -6.75
C ILE A 143 7.70 2.78 -5.23
N THR A 144 7.98 3.97 -4.73
CA THR A 144 7.83 4.34 -3.33
C THR A 144 6.72 5.38 -3.21
N VAL A 145 5.70 5.08 -2.42
CA VAL A 145 4.59 6.00 -2.12
C VAL A 145 4.65 6.35 -0.63
N ASN A 146 4.85 7.63 -0.34
CA ASN A 146 4.90 8.18 1.01
C ASN A 146 3.64 9.03 1.27
N TYR A 147 3.15 8.99 2.50
CA TYR A 147 2.01 9.78 2.93
C TYR A 147 2.10 10.21 4.38
N ASP A 148 1.76 11.48 4.63
CA ASP A 148 1.68 12.06 5.96
C ASP A 148 0.28 11.92 6.56
N VAL A 149 0.17 11.14 7.63
CA VAL A 149 -1.08 10.98 8.39
C VAL A 149 -1.09 11.94 9.58
N ASP A 150 -2.03 12.88 9.60
CA ASP A 150 -2.19 13.80 10.74
C ASP A 150 -2.84 13.08 11.94
N PHE A 151 -2.23 13.22 13.11
CA PHE A 151 -2.86 12.84 14.37
C PHE A 151 -3.96 13.83 14.72
N TRP A 152 -5.12 13.32 15.10
CA TRP A 152 -6.20 14.19 15.56
C TRP A 152 -6.03 14.58 17.02
N MET A 153 -5.38 13.74 17.82
CA MET A 153 -5.32 13.96 19.27
C MET A 153 -3.98 14.60 19.67
N PRO A 154 -4.02 15.71 20.42
CA PRO A 154 -2.81 16.39 20.91
C PRO A 154 -1.92 15.47 21.73
N LEU A 155 -2.52 14.57 22.52
CA LEU A 155 -1.75 13.66 23.36
C LEU A 155 -0.95 12.64 22.55
N THR A 156 -1.51 12.13 21.45
CA THR A 156 -0.79 11.25 20.52
C THR A 156 0.41 11.99 19.93
N SER A 157 0.22 13.25 19.53
CA SER A 157 1.33 14.08 19.04
C SER A 157 2.39 14.35 20.11
N PHE A 158 1.99 14.51 21.37
CA PHE A 158 2.90 14.69 22.50
C PHE A 158 3.73 13.42 22.75
N PHE A 159 3.09 12.24 22.78
CA PHE A 159 3.79 10.97 22.99
C PHE A 159 4.67 10.56 21.81
N TYR A 160 4.22 10.82 20.58
CA TYR A 160 4.95 10.47 19.37
C TYR A 160 6.03 11.51 19.01
N GLY A 161 5.95 12.72 19.56
CA GLY A 161 6.93 13.79 19.33
C GLY A 161 6.74 14.58 18.02
N SER A 162 5.71 14.26 17.24
CA SER A 162 5.31 15.00 16.04
C SER A 162 3.79 15.00 15.88
N SER A 163 3.25 15.96 15.12
CA SER A 163 1.82 16.02 14.81
C SER A 163 1.38 15.08 13.68
N LYS A 164 2.33 14.34 13.08
CA LYS A 164 2.09 13.51 11.91
C LYS A 164 2.92 12.22 11.94
N ALA A 165 2.35 11.13 11.43
CA ALA A 165 3.08 9.91 11.11
C ALA A 165 3.36 9.83 9.61
N GLU A 166 4.63 9.65 9.24
CA GLU A 166 5.01 9.34 7.86
C GLU A 166 4.82 7.84 7.62
N VAL A 167 4.03 7.50 6.61
CA VAL A 167 3.74 6.12 6.21
C VAL A 167 4.21 5.92 4.79
N SER A 168 5.07 4.94 4.57
CA SER A 168 5.62 4.62 3.25
C SER A 168 5.21 3.22 2.79
N SER A 169 5.12 2.99 1.49
CA SER A 169 5.00 1.67 0.88
C SER A 169 5.91 1.61 -0.33
N GLU A 170 6.65 0.51 -0.48
CA GLU A 170 7.54 0.28 -1.60
C GLU A 170 7.17 -1.03 -2.30
N ILE A 171 7.13 -0.99 -3.62
CA ILE A 171 6.99 -2.18 -4.45
C ILE A 171 7.94 -2.09 -5.65
N THR A 172 8.55 -3.21 -6.00
CA THR A 172 9.35 -3.33 -7.23
C THR A 172 8.55 -4.13 -8.25
N THR A 173 8.42 -3.59 -9.46
CA THR A 173 7.80 -4.27 -10.60
C THR A 173 8.78 -4.36 -11.75
N ARG A 174 8.57 -5.31 -12.65
CA ARG A 174 9.43 -5.53 -13.81
C ARG A 174 8.73 -5.05 -15.07
N LEU A 175 9.39 -4.19 -15.83
CA LEU A 175 8.88 -3.59 -17.06
C LEU A 175 9.56 -4.24 -18.26
N SER A 176 8.79 -4.64 -19.26
CA SER A 176 9.35 -5.16 -20.52
C SER A 176 9.78 -4.01 -21.42
N GLU A 177 10.98 -4.11 -22.01
CA GLU A 177 11.51 -3.04 -22.88
C GLU A 177 10.99 -3.12 -24.33
N GLY A 178 9.95 -3.92 -24.60
CA GLY A 178 9.43 -4.16 -25.95
C GLY A 178 10.36 -5.05 -26.80
N ASP A 179 9.76 -5.83 -27.70
CA ASP A 179 10.52 -6.70 -28.61
C ASP A 179 11.00 -5.87 -29.83
N GLU A 180 12.30 -5.58 -29.95
CA GLU A 180 12.89 -5.03 -31.19
C GLU A 180 12.71 -5.98 -32.40
N ASN A 181 12.30 -7.23 -32.17
CA ASN A 181 12.24 -8.30 -33.18
C ASN A 181 10.82 -8.82 -33.46
N ALA A 182 9.77 -8.05 -33.15
CA ALA A 182 8.42 -8.34 -33.63
C ALA A 182 8.19 -7.72 -35.03
N ARG A 183 8.89 -8.26 -36.03
CA ARG A 183 8.57 -8.09 -37.45
C ARG A 183 8.63 -9.43 -38.15
#